data_AF-A0A7C5WJE1-F1
#
_entry.id   AF-A0A7C5WJE1-F1
#
_cell.length_a   1.000
_cell.length_b   1.000
_cell.length_c   1.000
_cell.angle_alpha   90.00
_cell.angle_beta   90.00
_cell.angle_gamma   90.00
#
_symmetry.space_group_name_H-M   'P 1'
#
loop_
_entity.id
_entity.type
_entity.pdbx_description
1 polymer ?
#
loop_
_entity_poly.entity_id
_entity_poly.type
_entity_poly.pdbx_seq_one_letter_code
_entity_poly.pdbx_strand_id
1 'polypeptide(L)'
;MTQTEKTMREKTDTAVAGEPVMPDVSVNLVRPNEPVIGRVVESELCTLGKRKSAAFIRHVAIDVSGTPLAGNFRAGQSFGVLPPGETDRGKPHKLRLYSISSPTRGEDGEGNVLATSCKRVVDEHWDDH
;
A
#
# COMPACT_ATOMS: atom_id res chain seq x y z
N MET A 1 -27.91 -14.05 -23.99
CA MET A 1 -26.94 -15.16 -23.88
C MET A 1 -25.79 -14.87 -24.83
N THR A 2 -24.66 -14.38 -24.32
CA THR A 2 -23.32 -14.61 -24.89
C THR A 2 -22.30 -14.09 -23.90
N GLN A 3 -21.72 -15.02 -23.14
CA GLN A 3 -20.55 -14.78 -22.30
C GLN A 3 -19.34 -14.67 -23.24
N THR A 4 -18.54 -13.62 -23.10
CA THR A 4 -17.23 -13.54 -23.75
C THR A 4 -16.20 -13.95 -22.71
N GLU A 5 -15.74 -15.21 -22.81
CA GLU A 5 -14.66 -15.77 -22.01
C GLU A 5 -13.38 -14.96 -22.19
N LYS A 6 -12.83 -14.48 -21.08
CA LYS A 6 -11.54 -13.81 -21.01
C LYS A 6 -10.49 -14.90 -20.80
N THR A 7 -9.79 -15.26 -21.87
CA THR A 7 -8.68 -16.22 -21.85
C THR A 7 -7.66 -15.86 -20.76
N MET A 8 -7.59 -16.69 -19.71
CA MET A 8 -6.50 -16.66 -18.75
C MET A 8 -5.24 -17.14 -19.46
N ARG A 9 -4.22 -16.29 -19.50
CA ARG A 9 -2.91 -16.62 -20.05
C ARG A 9 -2.17 -17.39 -18.96
N GLU A 10 -2.19 -18.71 -19.03
CA GLU A 10 -1.44 -19.60 -18.14
C GLU A 10 0.06 -19.33 -18.35
N LYS A 11 0.73 -18.82 -17.32
CA LYS A 11 2.20 -18.70 -17.32
C LYS A 11 2.76 -20.04 -16.86
N THR A 12 3.18 -20.86 -17.81
CA THR A 12 4.04 -22.02 -17.54
C THR A 12 5.41 -21.52 -17.09
N ASP A 13 5.62 -21.53 -15.77
CA ASP A 13 6.91 -21.24 -15.13
C ASP A 13 7.83 -22.45 -15.32
N THR A 14 8.74 -22.36 -16.28
CA THR A 14 9.75 -23.42 -16.49
C THR A 14 10.85 -23.20 -15.47
N ALA A 15 10.83 -23.96 -14.38
CA ALA A 15 11.83 -23.85 -13.32
C ALA A 15 13.24 -24.15 -13.87
N VAL A 16 14.08 -23.12 -13.96
CA VAL A 16 15.50 -23.24 -14.31
C VAL A 16 16.26 -23.69 -13.06
N ALA A 17 17.08 -24.74 -13.19
CA ALA A 17 17.85 -25.27 -12.07
C ALA A 17 18.81 -24.19 -11.50
N GLY A 18 18.62 -23.84 -10.22
CA GLY A 18 19.42 -22.84 -9.52
C GLY A 18 18.74 -21.47 -9.35
N GLU A 19 17.58 -21.24 -9.97
CA GLU A 19 16.81 -20.02 -9.76
C GLU A 19 15.79 -20.17 -8.61
N PRO A 20 15.64 -19.16 -7.73
CA PRO A 20 14.61 -19.18 -6.71
C PRO A 20 13.21 -19.11 -7.34
N VAL A 21 12.38 -20.10 -7.04
CA VAL A 21 10.96 -20.12 -7.45
C VAL A 21 10.25 -18.95 -6.78
N MET A 22 9.77 -18.01 -7.57
CA MET A 22 9.01 -16.87 -7.07
C MET A 22 7.54 -17.26 -6.92
N PRO A 23 6.91 -16.99 -5.76
CA PRO A 23 5.48 -17.18 -5.63
C PRO A 23 4.75 -16.24 -6.60
N ASP A 24 3.60 -16.67 -7.11
CA ASP A 24 2.71 -15.75 -7.83
C ASP A 24 2.15 -14.72 -6.85
N VAL A 25 2.24 -13.45 -7.24
CA VAL A 25 1.88 -12.31 -6.38
C VAL A 25 0.98 -11.37 -7.17
N SER A 26 -0.24 -11.17 -6.66
CA SER A 26 -1.19 -10.21 -7.18
C SER A 26 -0.65 -8.78 -7.07
N VAL A 27 -0.65 -8.06 -8.19
CA VAL A 27 -0.25 -6.65 -8.27
C VAL A 27 -1.35 -5.82 -8.96
N ASN A 28 -1.51 -4.57 -8.55
CA ASN A 28 -2.45 -3.62 -9.16
C ASN A 28 -3.92 -4.10 -9.17
N LEU A 29 -4.36 -4.77 -8.10
CA LEU A 29 -5.77 -5.18 -7.91
C LEU A 29 -6.71 -3.97 -7.82
N VAL A 30 -6.22 -2.87 -7.23
CA VAL A 30 -6.91 -1.59 -7.16
C VAL A 30 -6.17 -0.60 -8.04
N ARG A 31 -6.91 0.17 -8.85
CA ARG A 31 -6.36 1.15 -9.79
C ARG A 31 -6.58 2.57 -9.27
N PRO A 32 -5.70 3.54 -9.59
CA PRO A 32 -5.85 4.91 -9.10
C PRO A 32 -7.14 5.62 -9.54
N ASN A 33 -7.77 5.19 -10.65
CA ASN A 33 -9.04 5.72 -11.13
C ASN A 33 -10.26 5.14 -10.40
N GLU A 34 -10.11 3.99 -9.74
CA GLU A 34 -11.15 3.32 -8.97
C GLU A 34 -10.58 2.94 -7.59
N PRO A 35 -10.28 3.93 -6.73
CA PRO A 35 -9.69 3.67 -5.43
C PRO A 35 -10.71 3.03 -4.47
N VAL A 36 -10.19 2.28 -3.51
CA VAL A 36 -10.96 1.74 -2.40
C VAL A 36 -10.67 2.54 -1.13
N ILE A 37 -11.58 2.48 -0.17
CA ILE A 37 -11.45 3.15 1.11
C ILE A 37 -11.00 2.12 2.16
N GLY A 38 -9.86 2.39 2.79
CA GLY A 38 -9.42 1.70 4.00
C GLY A 38 -9.65 2.57 5.23
N ARG A 39 -9.87 1.96 6.39
CA ARG A 39 -10.04 2.65 7.67
C ARG A 39 -8.74 2.60 8.46
N VAL A 40 -8.23 3.76 8.87
CA VAL A 40 -7.10 3.80 9.81
C VAL A 40 -7.59 3.26 11.17
N VAL A 41 -6.95 2.19 11.64
CA VAL A 41 -7.24 1.57 12.94
C VAL A 41 -6.19 1.91 13.98
N GLU A 42 -4.98 2.26 13.56
CA GLU A 42 -3.89 2.67 14.45
C GLU A 42 -3.02 3.78 13.84
N SER A 43 -2.55 4.70 14.68
CA SER A 43 -1.57 5.71 14.30
C SER A 43 -0.69 6.07 15.49
N GLU A 44 0.46 5.41 15.61
CA GLU A 44 1.40 5.59 16.71
C GLU A 44 2.67 6.32 16.24
N LEU A 45 3.25 7.16 17.10
CA LEU A 45 4.54 7.81 16.83
C LEU A 45 5.70 6.88 17.17
N CYS A 46 6.53 6.53 16.20
CA CYS A 46 7.68 5.63 16.37
C CYS A 46 8.93 6.31 16.94
N THR A 47 8.90 7.64 17.12
CA THR A 47 10.07 8.45 17.54
C THR A 47 9.99 8.91 19.00
N LEU A 48 9.15 8.26 19.82
CA LEU A 48 9.09 8.49 21.26
C LEU A 48 10.35 7.95 21.94
N GLY A 49 11.17 8.85 22.49
CA GLY A 49 12.42 8.49 23.19
C GLY A 49 12.92 9.60 24.11
N LYS A 50 13.94 9.32 24.94
CA LYS A 50 14.50 10.26 25.93
C LYS A 50 15.03 11.57 25.31
N ARG A 51 15.40 11.53 24.03
CA ARG A 51 15.80 12.72 23.25
C ARG A 51 14.73 12.97 22.18
N LYS A 52 14.32 14.22 22.02
CA LYS A 52 13.37 14.62 20.97
C LYS A 52 14.01 14.35 19.60
N SER A 53 13.38 13.50 18.79
CA SER A 53 13.74 13.37 17.37
C SER A 53 13.25 14.60 16.60
N ALA A 54 14.06 15.09 15.66
CA ALA A 54 13.62 16.11 14.71
C ALA A 54 12.65 15.55 13.66
N ALA A 55 12.59 14.22 13.50
CA ALA A 55 11.70 13.56 12.55
C ALA A 55 10.43 13.05 13.23
N PHE A 56 9.31 13.19 12.53
CA PHE A 56 8.03 12.57 12.89
C PHE A 56 7.82 11.34 12.00
N ILE A 57 7.94 10.16 12.59
CA ILE A 57 7.65 8.89 11.91
C ILE A 57 6.47 8.25 12.63
N ARG A 58 5.46 7.83 11.87
CA ARG A 58 4.30 7.12 12.42
C ARG A 58 4.20 5.73 11.84
N HIS A 59 3.84 4.78 12.69
CA HIS A 59 3.29 3.50 12.29
C HIS A 59 1.78 3.70 12.11
N VAL A 60 1.28 3.40 10.91
CA VAL A 60 -0.12 3.56 10.57
C VAL A 60 -0.64 2.22 10.10
N ALA A 61 -1.62 1.68 10.81
CA ALA A 61 -2.31 0.44 10.45
C ALA A 61 -3.68 0.77 9.85
N ILE A 62 -4.00 0.11 8.74
CA ILE A 62 -5.17 0.38 7.91
C ILE A 62 -5.91 -0.94 7.69
N ASP A 63 -7.14 -0.98 8.16
CA ASP A 63 -8.11 -2.05 7.89
C ASP A 63 -8.63 -1.88 6.45
N VAL A 64 -8.32 -2.87 5.62
CA VAL A 64 -8.73 -2.98 4.22
C VAL A 64 -9.74 -4.11 4.00
N SER A 65 -10.38 -4.59 5.06
CA SER A 65 -11.46 -5.58 4.98
C SER A 65 -12.56 -5.14 4.01
N GLY A 66 -13.13 -6.09 3.29
CA GLY A 66 -14.15 -5.82 2.26
C GLY A 66 -13.62 -5.20 0.97
N THR A 67 -12.32 -4.96 0.84
CA THR A 67 -11.68 -4.52 -0.42
C THR A 67 -10.96 -5.68 -1.11
N PRO A 68 -10.61 -5.56 -2.41
CA PRO A 68 -9.78 -6.55 -3.11
C PRO A 68 -8.38 -6.74 -2.51
N LEU A 69 -7.92 -5.82 -1.65
CA LEU A 69 -6.58 -5.90 -1.04
C LEU A 69 -6.53 -6.93 0.09
N ALA A 70 -7.63 -7.16 0.80
CA ALA A 70 -7.69 -8.11 1.92
C ALA A 70 -7.27 -9.52 1.46
N GLY A 71 -6.35 -10.14 2.21
CA GLY A 71 -5.78 -11.46 1.91
C GLY A 71 -4.86 -11.54 0.69
N ASN A 72 -4.70 -10.45 -0.09
CA ASN A 72 -3.92 -10.45 -1.33
C ASN A 72 -2.58 -9.72 -1.23
N PHE A 73 -2.41 -8.81 -0.27
CA PHE A 73 -1.13 -8.14 -0.07
C PHE A 73 -0.08 -9.08 0.52
N ARG A 74 1.19 -8.89 0.13
CA ARG A 74 2.34 -9.67 0.60
C ARG A 74 3.39 -8.76 1.22
N ALA A 75 4.12 -9.28 2.20
CA ALA A 75 5.28 -8.59 2.76
C ALA A 75 6.29 -8.24 1.65
N GLY A 76 6.82 -7.02 1.69
CA GLY A 76 7.73 -6.49 0.67
C GLY A 76 7.04 -5.78 -0.51
N GLN A 77 5.71 -5.85 -0.64
CA GLN A 77 4.98 -5.01 -1.60
C GLN A 77 4.80 -3.58 -1.11
N SER A 78 4.28 -2.72 -2.00
CA SER A 78 3.84 -1.37 -1.70
C SER A 78 2.38 -1.19 -2.07
N PHE A 79 1.70 -0.25 -1.42
CA PHE A 79 0.36 0.19 -1.78
C PHE A 79 0.35 1.69 -2.05
N GLY A 80 -0.63 2.13 -2.82
CA GLY A 80 -0.80 3.54 -3.16
C GLY A 80 -1.85 4.21 -2.29
N VAL A 81 -1.55 5.42 -1.82
CA VAL A 81 -2.51 6.29 -1.14
C VAL A 81 -2.77 7.50 -2.03
N LEU A 82 -4.06 7.82 -2.23
CA LEU A 82 -4.51 9.05 -2.88
C LEU A 82 -4.91 10.05 -1.81
N PRO A 83 -4.16 11.14 -1.63
CA PRO A 83 -4.56 12.20 -0.72
C PRO A 83 -5.78 12.97 -1.25
N PRO A 84 -6.68 13.39 -0.34
CA PRO A 84 -7.82 14.22 -0.71
C PRO A 84 -7.36 15.61 -1.15
N GLY A 85 -8.19 16.29 -1.94
CA GLY A 85 -7.93 17.66 -2.40
C GLY A 85 -7.32 17.75 -3.80
N GLU A 86 -6.96 18.97 -4.17
CA GLU A 86 -6.40 19.33 -5.46
C GLU A 86 -5.09 20.10 -5.27
N THR A 87 -4.21 20.04 -6.27
CA THR A 87 -3.00 20.87 -6.34
C THR A 87 -3.36 22.33 -6.61
N ASP A 88 -2.40 23.25 -6.48
CA ASP A 88 -2.53 24.67 -6.86
C ASP A 88 -3.05 24.95 -8.29
N ARG A 89 -3.08 23.93 -9.15
CA ARG A 89 -3.57 23.98 -10.53
C ARG A 89 -4.95 23.36 -10.72
N GLY A 90 -5.68 23.09 -9.64
CA GLY A 90 -7.02 22.49 -9.64
C GLY A 90 -7.05 21.06 -10.15
N LYS A 91 -5.97 20.30 -10.00
CA LYS A 91 -5.90 18.89 -10.41
C LYS A 91 -5.90 17.98 -9.18
N PRO A 92 -6.62 16.85 -9.19
CA PRO A 92 -6.53 15.86 -8.12
C PRO A 92 -5.09 15.47 -7.85
N HIS A 93 -4.75 15.31 -6.57
CA HIS A 93 -3.40 14.93 -6.24
C HIS A 93 -3.00 13.55 -6.78
N LYS A 94 -1.71 13.41 -7.09
CA LYS A 94 -1.14 12.13 -7.54
C LYS A 94 -1.04 11.12 -6.39
N LEU A 95 -1.08 9.84 -6.76
CA LEU A 95 -0.82 8.70 -5.88
C LEU A 95 0.57 8.79 -5.25
N ARG A 96 0.69 8.52 -3.94
CA ARG A 96 1.97 8.26 -3.27
C ARG A 96 2.07 6.78 -2.93
N LEU A 97 3.21 6.15 -3.24
CA LEU A 97 3.48 4.76 -2.88
C LEU A 97 4.11 4.67 -1.50
N TYR A 98 3.62 3.74 -0.69
CA TYR A 98 4.13 3.42 0.63
C TYR A 98 4.42 1.93 0.72
N SER A 99 5.60 1.58 1.22
CA SER A 99 5.96 0.19 1.48
C SER A 99 5.09 -0.39 2.60
N ILE A 100 4.69 -1.64 2.45
CA ILE A 100 4.02 -2.40 3.49
C ILE A 100 5.06 -2.81 4.53
N SER A 101 4.83 -2.43 5.78
CA SER A 101 5.68 -2.78 6.92
C SER A 101 5.12 -3.92 7.78
N SER A 102 3.91 -4.42 7.46
CA SER A 102 3.27 -5.54 8.15
C SER A 102 3.62 -6.90 7.50
N PRO A 103 3.48 -8.02 8.24
CA PRO A 103 3.55 -9.37 7.66
C PRO A 103 2.48 -9.60 6.57
N THR A 104 2.64 -10.66 5.77
CA THR A 104 1.62 -11.10 4.79
C THR A 104 0.25 -11.40 5.44
N ARG A 105 0.24 -11.81 6.71
CA ARG A 105 -0.98 -12.02 7.50
C ARG A 105 -1.54 -10.74 8.12
N GLY A 106 -0.98 -9.57 7.79
CA GLY A 106 -1.36 -8.31 8.40
C GLY A 106 -0.95 -8.17 9.86
N GLU A 107 -1.21 -7.00 10.45
CA GLU A 107 -1.07 -6.75 11.88
C GLU A 107 -2.14 -7.50 12.71
N ASP A 108 -3.26 -7.85 12.08
CA ASP A 108 -4.38 -8.58 12.68
C ASP A 108 -4.23 -10.11 12.64
N GLY A 109 -3.24 -10.64 11.90
CA GLY A 109 -3.03 -12.09 11.73
C GLY A 109 -3.95 -12.78 10.71
N GLU A 110 -4.98 -12.07 10.25
CA GLU A 110 -6.03 -12.54 9.32
C GLU A 110 -5.91 -11.95 7.91
N GLY A 111 -4.95 -11.04 7.69
CA GLY A 111 -4.68 -10.45 6.37
C GLY A 111 -5.63 -9.31 6.00
N ASN A 112 -6.26 -8.66 6.97
CA ASN A 112 -7.15 -7.52 6.71
C ASN A 112 -6.50 -6.19 7.08
N VAL A 113 -5.51 -6.18 7.97
CA VAL A 113 -4.85 -4.95 8.43
C VAL A 113 -3.44 -4.88 7.87
N LEU A 114 -3.21 -3.99 6.90
CA LEU A 114 -1.87 -3.68 6.44
C LEU A 114 -1.33 -2.46 7.19
N ALA A 115 -0.01 -2.37 7.33
CA ALA A 115 0.62 -1.22 7.96
C ALA A 115 1.71 -0.59 7.10
N THR A 116 1.99 0.69 7.39
CA THR A 116 3.14 1.40 6.85
C THR A 116 3.79 2.30 7.90
N SER A 117 5.10 2.44 7.80
CA SER A 117 5.87 3.41 8.56
C SER A 117 6.16 4.63 7.69
N CYS A 118 5.50 5.75 7.97
CA CYS A 118 5.62 6.96 7.16
C CYS A 118 6.34 8.08 7.93
N LYS A 119 7.35 8.68 7.30
CA LYS A 119 8.00 9.90 7.78
C LYS A 119 7.23 11.12 7.26
N ARG A 120 6.92 12.07 8.13
CA ARG A 120 6.43 13.39 7.71
C ARG A 120 7.52 14.11 6.94
N VAL A 121 7.21 14.48 5.70
CA VAL A 121 8.02 15.44 4.94
C VAL A 121 7.78 16.81 5.55
N VAL A 122 8.86 17.49 5.89
CA VAL A 122 8.86 18.91 6.26
C VAL A 122 9.53 19.60 5.08
N ASP A 123 8.75 20.35 4.31
CA ASP A 123 9.28 21.01 3.12
C ASP A 123 10.16 22.19 3.51
N GLU A 124 11.20 22.43 2.71
CA GLU A 124 12.05 23.63 2.80
C GLU A 124 11.45 24.78 1.97
N HIS A 125 10.59 24.46 0.99
CA HIS A 125 9.94 25.42 0.09
C HIS A 125 8.45 25.53 0.41
N TRP A 126 8.04 26.67 0.97
CA TRP A 126 6.66 26.93 1.41
C TRP A 126 5.73 27.41 0.28
N ASP A 127 6.27 27.63 -0.92
CA ASP A 127 5.63 28.44 -1.95
C ASP A 127 4.82 27.64 -3.01
N ASP A 128 4.98 26.32 -3.10
CA ASP A 128 4.27 25.48 -4.09
C ASP A 128 3.73 24.20 -3.43
N HIS A 129 2.40 23.96 -3.40
CA HIS A 129 1.79 22.72 -2.92
C HIS A 129 0.71 22.15 -3.87
#